data_AF-A0A653SQR5-F1
#
_entry.id   AF-A0A653SQR5-F1
#
_cell.length_a   1.000
_cell.length_b   1.000
_cell.length_c   1.000
_cell.angle_alpha   90.00
_cell.angle_beta   90.00
_cell.angle_gamma   90.00
#
_symmetry.space_group_name_H-M   'P 1'
#
loop_
_entity.id
_entity.type
_entity.pdbx_description
1 polymer ?
#
loop_
_entity_poly.entity_id
_entity_poly.type
_entity_poly.pdbx_seq_one_letter_code
_entity_poly.pdbx_strand_id
1 'polypeptide(L)'
;MKTKTTFFFTILFYANFALSQSFIQYYADVSNQVSQTNITNYLTEFENLGVKRRGTQPLENTYNWLRNKYLGFGYTVAQFQEDIFTNGGFTCKNLIVTKVGTLYPNTFVIICGHYDSIVGTGTNDNGSGVATILEVARLLQNIPTEYSIKFINFSGEEDGLVGSQHYVNSVVNATNPKLDIKLVFNLDEVGGVAGMTNNTITCERDTGTPTTNNAASNIVTNELITCVGLYSPLNTFLSYAYASDYMPFEDNNEVITGFFETNETTHKHSATDLLVNMDPIYNYNVAKAATGAMMHFAVAATTLDENDFLPQDAIHFFPNPVKENLYVNFGTQPANEYRIEILDIFGKVVYSNELQNPKQLENLDISNLNKGIYLVQLSFEREKIRKKIIVN
;
A
#
# COMPACT_ATOMS: atom_id res chain seq x y z
N MET A 1 -25.90 0.68 -68.04
CA MET A 1 -25.05 0.03 -67.01
C MET A 1 -24.86 1.01 -65.86
N LYS A 2 -25.53 0.79 -64.72
CA LYS A 2 -25.35 1.58 -63.49
C LYS A 2 -24.47 0.77 -62.54
N THR A 3 -23.24 1.22 -62.32
CA THR A 3 -22.28 0.64 -61.39
C THR A 3 -22.72 0.91 -59.95
N LYS A 4 -23.03 -0.16 -59.21
CA LYS A 4 -23.28 -0.10 -57.76
C LYS A 4 -21.93 -0.27 -57.04
N THR A 5 -21.42 0.82 -56.48
CA THR A 5 -20.27 0.78 -55.56
C THR A 5 -20.76 0.26 -54.22
N THR A 6 -20.30 -0.93 -53.82
CA THR A 6 -20.63 -1.53 -52.53
C THR A 6 -19.54 -1.13 -51.53
N PHE A 7 -19.87 -0.32 -50.54
CA PHE A 7 -18.98 0.02 -49.42
C PHE A 7 -18.90 -1.19 -48.48
N PHE A 8 -17.71 -1.77 -48.32
CA PHE A 8 -17.43 -2.73 -47.26
C PHE A 8 -17.18 -1.94 -45.97
N PHE A 9 -18.12 -1.99 -45.03
CA PHE A 9 -17.88 -1.56 -43.66
C PHE A 9 -17.14 -2.69 -42.94
N THR A 10 -15.83 -2.52 -42.75
CA THR A 10 -15.05 -3.36 -41.84
C THR A 10 -15.41 -2.95 -40.42
N ILE A 11 -16.29 -3.72 -39.77
CA ILE A 11 -16.53 -3.61 -38.33
C ILE A 11 -15.30 -4.21 -37.63
N LEU A 12 -14.37 -3.36 -37.21
CA LEU A 12 -13.34 -3.74 -36.24
C LEU A 12 -14.04 -3.96 -34.90
N PHE A 13 -14.27 -5.22 -34.56
CA PHE A 13 -14.55 -5.62 -33.18
C PHE A 13 -13.30 -5.36 -32.34
N TYR A 14 -13.28 -4.24 -31.62
CA TYR A 14 -12.39 -4.09 -30.47
C TYR A 14 -12.89 -5.03 -29.39
N ALA A 15 -12.28 -6.21 -29.29
CA ALA A 15 -12.43 -7.05 -28.11
C ALA A 15 -11.73 -6.33 -26.95
N ASN A 16 -12.50 -5.67 -26.10
CA ASN A 16 -12.04 -5.31 -24.77
C ASN A 16 -11.82 -6.63 -24.02
N PHE A 17 -10.57 -7.10 -24.00
CA PHE A 17 -10.15 -8.07 -23.00
C PHE A 17 -10.13 -7.33 -21.66
N ALA A 18 -11.28 -7.29 -20.98
CA ALA A 18 -11.29 -7.07 -19.55
C ALA A 18 -10.56 -8.26 -18.94
N LEU A 19 -9.32 -8.04 -18.50
CA LEU A 19 -8.65 -8.98 -17.60
C LEU A 19 -9.47 -8.96 -16.31
N SER A 20 -10.43 -9.88 -16.19
CA SER A 20 -11.14 -10.08 -14.94
C SER A 20 -10.12 -10.54 -13.91
N GLN A 21 -10.06 -9.85 -12.77
CA GLN A 21 -9.16 -10.21 -11.69
C GLN A 21 -9.42 -11.66 -11.28
N SER A 22 -8.42 -12.52 -11.44
CA SER A 22 -8.53 -13.91 -11.04
C SER A 22 -8.27 -14.07 -9.54
N PHE A 23 -9.01 -14.96 -8.91
CA PHE A 23 -8.75 -15.39 -7.54
C PHE A 23 -7.31 -15.91 -7.39
N ILE A 24 -6.58 -15.38 -6.40
CA ILE A 24 -5.23 -15.83 -6.04
C ILE A 24 -5.31 -16.42 -4.64
N GLN A 25 -5.04 -17.73 -4.52
CA GLN A 25 -5.15 -18.45 -3.23
C GLN A 25 -4.28 -17.83 -2.15
N TYR A 26 -3.03 -17.46 -2.46
CA TYR A 26 -2.13 -16.83 -1.49
C TYR A 26 -2.71 -15.51 -0.93
N TYR A 27 -3.41 -14.71 -1.75
CA TYR A 27 -4.03 -13.47 -1.28
C TYR A 27 -5.20 -13.76 -0.34
N ALA A 28 -5.97 -14.81 -0.62
CA ALA A 28 -7.02 -15.28 0.26
C ALA A 28 -6.44 -15.81 1.58
N ASP A 29 -5.33 -16.54 1.56
CA ASP A 29 -4.66 -17.06 2.75
C ASP A 29 -4.17 -15.95 3.67
N VAL A 30 -3.59 -14.88 3.11
CA VAL A 30 -3.18 -13.69 3.88
C VAL A 30 -4.39 -12.90 4.37
N SER A 31 -5.41 -12.71 3.53
CA SER A 31 -6.65 -12.03 3.94
C SER A 31 -7.39 -12.80 5.04
N ASN A 32 -7.26 -14.12 5.09
CA ASN A 32 -7.80 -14.96 6.17
C ASN A 32 -6.98 -14.90 7.47
N GLN A 33 -5.78 -14.31 7.46
CA GLN A 33 -4.97 -14.05 8.66
C GLN A 33 -5.31 -12.71 9.33
N VAL A 34 -6.22 -11.92 8.77
CA VAL A 34 -6.81 -10.77 9.47
C VAL A 34 -7.38 -11.26 10.80
N SER A 35 -7.04 -10.58 11.88
CA SER A 35 -7.45 -10.93 13.23
C SER A 35 -8.59 -10.02 13.69
N GLN A 36 -9.77 -10.60 13.90
CA GLN A 36 -10.89 -9.87 14.48
C GLN A 36 -10.53 -9.31 15.87
N THR A 37 -9.78 -10.07 16.67
CA THR A 37 -9.28 -9.62 17.98
C THR A 37 -8.40 -8.38 17.85
N ASN A 38 -7.52 -8.33 16.85
CA ASN A 38 -6.68 -7.14 16.61
C ASN A 38 -7.54 -5.92 16.27
N ILE A 39 -8.51 -6.08 15.35
CA ILE A 39 -9.43 -5.00 14.96
C ILE A 39 -10.16 -4.46 16.20
N THR A 40 -10.78 -5.33 17.00
CA THR A 40 -11.48 -4.91 18.24
C THR A 40 -10.53 -4.23 19.24
N ASN A 41 -9.29 -4.72 19.37
CA ASN A 41 -8.30 -4.10 20.26
C ASN A 41 -7.87 -2.73 19.74
N TYR A 42 -7.60 -2.58 18.44
CA TYR A 42 -7.24 -1.28 17.85
C TYR A 42 -8.35 -0.26 18.06
N LEU A 43 -9.61 -0.62 17.81
CA LEU A 43 -10.76 0.24 18.06
C LEU A 43 -10.91 0.63 19.53
N THR A 44 -10.78 -0.35 20.43
CA THR A 44 -10.87 -0.11 21.88
C THR A 44 -9.75 0.83 22.36
N GLU A 45 -8.52 0.62 21.90
CA GLU A 45 -7.38 1.48 22.22
C GLU A 45 -7.57 2.89 21.62
N PHE A 46 -8.03 2.97 20.37
CA PHE A 46 -8.31 4.22 19.68
C PHE A 46 -9.36 5.06 20.41
N GLU A 47 -10.47 4.44 20.83
CA GLU A 47 -11.51 5.08 21.63
C GLU A 47 -10.96 5.62 22.96
N ASN A 48 -10.20 4.78 23.68
CA ASN A 48 -9.65 5.13 25.00
C ASN A 48 -8.64 6.29 24.97
N LEU A 49 -8.06 6.60 23.81
CA LEU A 49 -7.17 7.76 23.67
C LEU A 49 -7.91 9.10 23.81
N GLY A 50 -9.23 9.13 23.70
CA GLY A 50 -10.06 10.33 23.85
C GLY A 50 -10.30 11.10 22.55
N VAL A 51 -10.88 12.29 22.66
CA VAL A 51 -11.25 13.17 21.53
C VAL A 51 -10.02 13.81 20.90
N LYS A 52 -9.82 13.63 19.60
CA LYS A 52 -8.56 13.89 18.88
C LYS A 52 -8.60 15.20 18.11
N ARG A 53 -9.19 16.24 18.71
CA ARG A 53 -9.25 17.56 18.09
C ARG A 53 -7.86 18.20 18.03
N ARG A 54 -7.57 19.02 17.02
CA ARG A 54 -6.34 19.83 16.99
C ARG A 54 -6.09 20.56 18.30
N GLY A 55 -4.85 20.59 18.75
CA GLY A 55 -4.44 21.22 20.02
C GLY A 55 -4.72 20.40 21.28
N THR A 56 -5.32 19.22 21.18
CA THR A 56 -5.57 18.34 22.33
C THR A 56 -4.44 17.34 22.54
N GLN A 57 -4.19 16.94 23.80
CA GLN A 57 -3.23 15.90 24.13
C GLN A 57 -3.59 14.52 23.53
N PRO A 58 -4.87 14.08 23.51
CA PRO A 58 -5.30 12.89 22.77
C PRO A 58 -4.84 12.79 21.32
N LEU A 59 -4.81 13.89 20.55
CA LEU A 59 -4.34 13.87 19.17
C LEU A 59 -2.86 13.46 19.09
N GLU A 60 -2.00 14.08 19.91
CA GLU A 60 -0.57 13.74 20.00
C GLU A 60 -0.37 12.31 20.57
N ASN A 61 -1.17 11.91 21.55
CA ASN A 61 -1.12 10.54 22.07
C ASN A 61 -1.49 9.52 20.99
N THR A 62 -2.47 9.83 20.14
CA THR A 62 -2.88 8.96 19.02
C THR A 62 -1.80 8.87 17.96
N TYR A 63 -1.13 9.98 17.62
CA TYR A 63 0.03 9.96 16.73
C TYR A 63 1.14 9.03 17.26
N ASN A 64 1.47 9.14 18.55
CA ASN A 64 2.49 8.29 19.17
C ASN A 64 2.05 6.82 19.27
N TRP A 65 0.76 6.58 19.52
CA TRP A 65 0.18 5.24 19.51
C TRP A 65 0.30 4.57 18.13
N LEU A 66 -0.06 5.28 17.05
CA LEU A 66 0.12 4.80 15.68
C LEU A 66 1.57 4.40 15.41
N ARG A 67 2.52 5.30 15.72
CA ARG A 67 3.95 5.04 15.57
C ARG A 67 4.38 3.76 16.29
N ASN A 68 3.92 3.58 17.53
CA ASN A 68 4.24 2.41 18.33
C ASN A 68 3.62 1.12 17.76
N LYS A 69 2.43 1.17 17.16
CA LYS A 69 1.83 0.03 16.46
C LYS A 69 2.68 -0.40 15.27
N TYR A 70 3.04 0.53 14.39
CA TYR A 70 3.92 0.23 13.25
C TYR A 70 5.29 -0.31 13.69
N LEU A 71 5.92 0.28 14.71
CA LEU A 71 7.18 -0.25 15.28
C LEU A 71 6.98 -1.68 15.83
N GLY A 72 5.87 -1.94 16.51
CA GLY A 72 5.51 -3.26 17.03
C GLY A 72 5.25 -4.31 15.94
N PHE A 73 4.89 -3.89 14.72
CA PHE A 73 4.78 -4.77 13.56
C PHE A 73 6.12 -5.05 12.87
N GLY A 74 7.20 -4.38 13.29
CA GLY A 74 8.54 -4.55 12.72
C GLY A 74 8.91 -3.53 11.65
N TYR A 75 8.14 -2.45 11.47
CA TYR A 75 8.61 -1.30 10.69
C TYR A 75 9.71 -0.55 11.45
N THR A 76 10.63 0.07 10.73
CA THR A 76 11.74 0.83 11.31
C THR A 76 11.51 2.33 11.23
N VAL A 77 12.17 3.10 12.10
CA VAL A 77 12.09 4.58 12.08
C VAL A 77 12.54 5.16 10.74
N ALA A 78 13.46 4.49 10.02
CA ALA A 78 13.89 4.91 8.68
C ALA A 78 12.78 4.85 7.62
N GLN A 79 11.71 4.11 7.88
CA GLN A 79 10.53 4.02 7.01
C GLN A 79 9.48 5.09 7.33
N PHE A 80 9.67 5.87 8.41
CA PHE A 80 8.70 6.85 8.87
C PHE A 80 9.04 8.22 8.29
N GLN A 81 8.02 8.92 7.83
CA GLN A 81 8.06 10.34 7.51
C GLN A 81 6.97 11.03 8.31
N GLU A 82 7.35 12.10 9.02
CA GLU A 82 6.44 12.99 9.72
C GLU A 82 6.24 14.23 8.86
N ASP A 83 4.99 14.49 8.46
CA ASP A 83 4.62 15.70 7.73
C ASP A 83 3.94 16.67 8.68
N ILE A 84 4.68 17.70 9.11
CA ILE A 84 4.28 18.64 10.17
C ILE A 84 3.68 19.89 9.53
N PHE A 85 2.52 20.31 10.01
CA PHE A 85 1.83 21.52 9.54
C PHE A 85 1.13 22.28 10.66
N THR A 86 0.70 23.50 10.38
CA THR A 86 -0.05 24.34 11.31
C THR A 86 -1.51 24.43 10.87
N ASN A 87 -2.44 24.16 11.77
CA ASN A 87 -3.87 24.30 11.56
C ASN A 87 -4.50 25.07 12.73
N GLY A 88 -5.12 26.23 12.45
CA GLY A 88 -5.73 27.07 13.48
C GLY A 88 -4.78 27.51 14.61
N GLY A 89 -3.48 27.63 14.32
CA GLY A 89 -2.44 27.96 15.31
C GLY A 89 -1.87 26.77 16.09
N PHE A 90 -2.34 25.54 15.83
CA PHE A 90 -1.86 24.32 16.46
C PHE A 90 -0.99 23.50 15.51
N THR A 91 0.05 22.87 16.04
CA THR A 91 0.86 21.89 15.29
C THR A 91 0.07 20.59 15.12
N CYS A 92 -0.05 20.14 13.89
CA CYS A 92 -0.63 18.85 13.51
C CYS A 92 0.40 18.05 12.68
N LYS A 93 0.21 16.74 12.58
CA LYS A 93 1.17 15.83 11.96
C LYS A 93 0.44 14.77 11.15
N ASN A 94 0.85 14.53 9.91
CA ASN A 94 0.51 13.28 9.23
C ASN A 94 1.61 12.25 9.50
N LEU A 95 1.23 11.00 9.70
CA LEU A 95 2.17 9.88 9.80
C LEU A 95 2.21 9.13 8.48
N ILE A 96 3.39 8.98 7.89
CA ILE A 96 3.60 8.21 6.66
C ILE A 96 4.58 7.08 6.97
N VAL A 97 4.18 5.84 6.69
CA VAL A 97 5.05 4.66 6.78
C VAL A 97 5.22 4.05 5.39
N THR A 98 6.47 3.96 4.91
CA THR A 98 6.77 3.44 3.57
C THR A 98 7.34 2.01 3.64
N LYS A 99 6.66 1.07 3.00
CA LYS A 99 7.19 -0.25 2.66
C LYS A 99 7.72 -0.21 1.23
N VAL A 100 9.02 -0.51 1.04
CA VAL A 100 9.66 -0.44 -0.28
C VAL A 100 9.27 -1.63 -1.14
N GLY A 101 8.90 -1.37 -2.39
CA GLY A 101 8.62 -2.39 -3.41
C GLY A 101 9.88 -2.98 -4.02
N THR A 102 9.77 -4.20 -4.56
CA THR A 102 10.90 -4.97 -5.10
C THR A 102 11.24 -4.63 -6.55
N LEU A 103 10.28 -4.10 -7.31
CA LEU A 103 10.43 -3.81 -8.75
C LEU A 103 10.28 -2.32 -9.08
N TYR A 104 9.31 -1.65 -8.45
CA TYR A 104 8.98 -0.24 -8.63
C TYR A 104 9.09 0.51 -7.30
N PRO A 105 10.31 0.68 -6.74
CA PRO A 105 10.49 1.26 -5.39
C PRO A 105 10.09 2.73 -5.28
N ASN A 106 10.00 3.45 -6.41
CA ASN A 106 9.65 4.88 -6.46
C ASN A 106 8.23 5.14 -6.98
N THR A 107 7.42 4.10 -7.19
CA THR A 107 6.01 4.21 -7.59
C THR A 107 5.16 3.69 -6.44
N PHE A 108 4.20 4.49 -5.99
CA PHE A 108 3.52 4.28 -4.70
C PHE A 108 2.05 3.89 -4.87
N VAL A 109 1.65 2.82 -4.17
CA VAL A 109 0.25 2.56 -3.81
C VAL A 109 0.05 3.10 -2.41
N ILE A 110 -0.88 4.04 -2.25
CA ILE A 110 -1.20 4.67 -0.96
C ILE A 110 -2.46 4.01 -0.41
N ILE A 111 -2.43 3.64 0.87
CA ILE A 111 -3.63 3.35 1.66
C ILE A 111 -3.69 4.37 2.80
N CYS A 112 -4.83 5.05 2.96
CA CYS A 112 -4.94 6.18 3.88
C CYS A 112 -6.30 6.30 4.58
N GLY A 113 -6.30 7.10 5.64
CA GLY A 113 -7.48 7.54 6.40
C GLY A 113 -7.02 8.48 7.52
N HIS A 114 -7.93 9.27 8.09
CA HIS A 114 -7.57 10.22 9.14
C HIS A 114 -7.63 9.59 10.53
N TYR A 115 -6.91 10.21 11.48
CA TYR A 115 -6.89 9.80 12.87
C TYR A 115 -7.34 10.90 13.84
N ASP A 116 -7.67 12.10 13.37
CA ASP A 116 -8.31 13.12 14.18
C ASP A 116 -9.83 12.94 14.28
N SER A 117 -10.45 13.66 15.22
CA SER A 117 -11.91 13.65 15.43
C SER A 117 -12.40 15.03 15.92
N ILE A 118 -13.72 15.30 15.82
CA ILE A 118 -14.31 16.55 16.32
C ILE A 118 -14.83 16.46 17.76
N VAL A 119 -16.04 15.91 17.93
CA VAL A 119 -16.81 15.99 19.20
C VAL A 119 -16.62 14.74 20.04
N GLY A 120 -16.60 13.57 19.40
CA GLY A 120 -16.43 12.26 20.03
C GLY A 120 -15.03 11.70 19.89
N THR A 121 -14.84 10.49 20.41
CA THR A 121 -13.58 9.74 20.27
C THR A 121 -13.31 9.33 18.83
N GLY A 122 -14.31 9.37 17.96
CA GLY A 122 -14.14 9.08 16.54
C GLY A 122 -13.95 7.60 16.27
N THR A 123 -14.61 6.72 17.02
CA THR A 123 -14.30 5.28 16.96
C THR A 123 -14.68 4.69 15.59
N ASN A 124 -15.81 5.11 15.00
CA ASN A 124 -16.11 4.84 13.60
C ASN A 124 -15.41 5.81 12.68
N ASP A 125 -15.47 7.09 13.03
CA ASP A 125 -15.07 8.25 12.24
C ASP A 125 -13.82 8.93 12.86
N ASN A 126 -12.60 8.47 12.56
CA ASN A 126 -12.26 7.39 11.63
C ASN A 126 -11.34 6.31 12.21
N GLY A 127 -11.63 5.91 13.46
CA GLY A 127 -10.96 4.79 14.12
C GLY A 127 -11.08 3.46 13.37
N SER A 128 -12.17 3.27 12.62
CA SER A 128 -12.43 2.07 11.82
C SER A 128 -11.52 1.94 10.59
N GLY A 129 -11.28 3.05 9.88
CA GLY A 129 -10.30 3.12 8.79
C GLY A 129 -8.89 2.91 9.32
N VAL A 130 -8.54 3.58 10.42
CA VAL A 130 -7.25 3.41 11.12
C VAL A 130 -7.00 1.96 11.53
N ALA A 131 -7.98 1.30 12.15
CA ALA A 131 -7.87 -0.10 12.56
C ALA A 131 -7.62 -1.03 11.35
N THR A 132 -8.30 -0.76 10.24
CA THR A 132 -8.12 -1.51 8.99
C THR A 132 -6.71 -1.32 8.42
N ILE A 133 -6.23 -0.08 8.32
CA ILE A 133 -4.90 0.26 7.79
C ILE A 133 -3.80 -0.41 8.61
N LEU A 134 -3.91 -0.39 9.94
CA LEU A 134 -2.96 -1.05 10.84
C LEU A 134 -2.90 -2.56 10.61
N GLU A 135 -4.04 -3.21 10.41
CA GLU A 135 -4.08 -4.66 10.20
C GLU A 135 -3.53 -5.05 8.81
N VAL A 136 -3.82 -4.25 7.77
CA VAL A 136 -3.20 -4.42 6.45
C VAL A 136 -1.67 -4.25 6.56
N ALA A 137 -1.19 -3.21 7.24
CA ALA A 137 0.24 -2.99 7.44
C ALA A 137 0.91 -4.16 8.18
N ARG A 138 0.30 -4.65 9.26
CA ARG A 138 0.80 -5.80 10.02
C ARG A 138 0.99 -7.04 9.14
N LEU A 139 0.02 -7.33 8.28
CA LEU A 139 0.06 -8.52 7.41
C LEU A 139 1.05 -8.36 6.25
N LEU A 140 1.15 -7.17 5.66
CA LEU A 140 1.99 -6.93 4.49
C LEU A 140 3.44 -6.63 4.84
N GLN A 141 3.81 -6.43 6.11
CA GLN A 141 5.14 -6.01 6.54
C GLN A 141 6.29 -6.84 5.91
N ASN A 142 6.16 -8.17 5.87
CA ASN A 142 7.16 -9.09 5.30
C ASN A 142 6.78 -9.66 3.92
N ILE A 143 5.68 -9.22 3.30
CA ILE A 143 5.25 -9.74 2.00
C ILE A 143 5.89 -8.90 0.88
N PRO A 144 6.70 -9.48 -0.01
CA PRO A 144 7.24 -8.76 -1.16
C PRO A 144 6.12 -8.25 -2.08
N THR A 145 6.22 -6.98 -2.49
CA THR A 145 5.29 -6.30 -3.40
C THR A 145 6.09 -5.62 -4.49
N GLU A 146 5.63 -5.63 -5.74
CA GLU A 146 6.36 -4.96 -6.83
C GLU A 146 6.42 -3.44 -6.58
N TYR A 147 5.31 -2.84 -6.18
CA TYR A 147 5.20 -1.41 -5.89
C TYR A 147 5.45 -1.12 -4.41
N SER A 148 5.97 0.07 -4.13
CA SER A 148 6.06 0.58 -2.76
C SER A 148 4.66 0.88 -2.22
N ILE A 149 4.45 0.62 -0.94
CA ILE A 149 3.21 0.96 -0.23
C ILE A 149 3.48 2.09 0.74
N LYS A 150 2.63 3.12 0.75
CA LYS A 150 2.57 4.10 1.83
C LYS A 150 1.30 3.88 2.64
N PHE A 151 1.46 3.62 3.93
CA PHE A 151 0.38 3.67 4.91
C PHE A 151 0.36 5.09 5.49
N ILE A 152 -0.71 5.84 5.25
CA ILE A 152 -0.80 7.24 5.68
C ILE A 152 -1.96 7.43 6.65
N ASN A 153 -1.66 8.01 7.81
CA ASN A 153 -2.67 8.45 8.76
C ASN A 153 -2.66 9.98 8.84
N PHE A 154 -3.71 10.60 8.32
CA PHE A 154 -3.83 12.06 8.23
C PHE A 154 -4.40 12.67 9.50
N SER A 155 -4.03 13.92 9.78
CA SER A 155 -4.65 14.75 10.82
C SER A 155 -5.33 15.95 10.17
N GLY A 156 -6.35 16.51 10.80
CA GLY A 156 -7.05 17.70 10.32
C GLY A 156 -7.96 17.44 9.13
N GLU A 157 -8.40 16.21 8.92
CA GLU A 157 -9.44 15.89 7.91
C GLU A 157 -10.73 16.63 8.27
N GLU A 158 -11.09 16.56 9.55
CA GLU A 158 -12.29 17.14 10.17
C GLU A 158 -12.30 18.68 10.19
N ASP A 159 -11.23 19.29 9.68
CA ASP A 159 -11.08 20.72 9.46
C ASP A 159 -11.20 21.13 7.99
N GLY A 160 -11.68 20.21 7.16
CA GLY A 160 -11.73 20.35 5.72
C GLY A 160 -10.42 19.92 5.09
N LEU A 161 -9.99 18.69 5.34
CA LEU A 161 -8.92 17.98 4.61
C LEU A 161 -7.54 18.63 4.72
N VAL A 162 -7.25 19.32 5.83
CA VAL A 162 -6.06 20.18 5.93
C VAL A 162 -4.77 19.35 5.88
N GLY A 163 -4.76 18.16 6.49
CA GLY A 163 -3.60 17.27 6.48
C GLY A 163 -3.29 16.71 5.10
N SER A 164 -4.27 16.13 4.43
CA SER A 164 -4.11 15.59 3.07
C SER A 164 -3.80 16.67 2.04
N GLN A 165 -4.43 17.85 2.12
CA GLN A 165 -4.04 19.01 1.32
C GLN A 165 -2.60 19.43 1.56
N HIS A 166 -2.17 19.48 2.83
CA HIS A 166 -0.79 19.81 3.13
C HIS A 166 0.15 18.79 2.50
N TYR A 167 -0.10 17.49 2.68
CA TYR A 167 0.73 16.42 2.12
C TYR A 167 0.84 16.47 0.59
N VAL A 168 -0.28 16.68 -0.11
CA VAL A 168 -0.27 16.81 -1.56
C VAL A 168 0.58 18.01 -2.01
N ASN A 169 0.45 19.15 -1.33
CA ASN A 169 1.20 20.35 -1.70
C ASN A 169 2.69 20.29 -1.33
N SER A 170 3.00 19.84 -0.12
CA SER A 170 4.33 19.91 0.49
C SER A 170 5.19 18.68 0.24
N VAL A 171 4.57 17.53 -0.09
CA VAL A 171 5.27 16.26 -0.32
C VAL A 171 5.08 15.81 -1.77
N VAL A 172 3.85 15.59 -2.22
CA VAL A 172 3.59 15.03 -3.56
C VAL A 172 4.10 15.99 -4.65
N ASN A 173 3.65 17.24 -4.63
CA ASN A 173 3.96 18.24 -5.64
C ASN A 173 5.35 18.88 -5.46
N ALA A 174 5.90 18.88 -4.24
CA ALA A 174 7.22 19.43 -3.98
C ALA A 174 8.36 18.44 -4.28
N THR A 175 8.07 17.15 -4.39
CA THR A 175 9.05 16.15 -4.84
C THR A 175 9.38 16.39 -6.33
N ASN A 176 10.65 16.29 -6.71
CA ASN A 176 11.09 16.51 -8.10
C ASN A 176 11.91 15.30 -8.63
N PRO A 177 11.42 14.56 -9.63
CA PRO A 177 10.11 14.70 -10.28
C PRO A 177 8.96 14.49 -9.29
N LYS A 178 7.75 14.98 -9.62
CA LYS A 178 6.53 14.80 -8.82
C LYS A 178 6.43 13.35 -8.35
N LEU A 179 6.03 13.14 -7.10
CA LEU A 179 5.90 11.80 -6.53
C LEU A 179 5.02 10.93 -7.44
N ASP A 180 5.53 9.76 -7.83
CA ASP A 180 4.83 8.87 -8.76
C ASP A 180 3.83 7.98 -7.99
N ILE A 181 2.55 8.33 -8.05
CA ILE A 181 1.46 7.65 -7.36
C ILE A 181 0.69 6.81 -8.36
N LYS A 182 0.64 5.50 -8.13
CA LYS A 182 -0.16 4.56 -8.92
C LYS A 182 -1.63 4.61 -8.54
N LEU A 183 -1.91 4.69 -7.23
CA LEU A 183 -3.25 4.62 -6.67
C LEU A 183 -3.26 5.20 -5.25
N VAL A 184 -4.34 5.91 -4.91
CA VAL A 184 -4.72 6.26 -3.53
C VAL A 184 -5.98 5.49 -3.15
N PHE A 185 -5.91 4.72 -2.07
CA PHE A 185 -7.03 3.96 -1.53
C PHE A 185 -7.39 4.49 -0.14
N ASN A 186 -8.48 5.24 -0.05
CA ASN A 186 -8.94 5.85 1.20
C ASN A 186 -9.94 4.96 1.95
N LEU A 187 -9.86 4.93 3.27
CA LEU A 187 -10.82 4.24 4.13
C LEU A 187 -11.36 5.24 5.15
N ASP A 188 -12.66 5.48 5.10
CA ASP A 188 -13.34 6.40 5.99
C ASP A 188 -14.71 5.88 6.42
N GLU A 189 -15.02 5.98 7.70
CA GLU A 189 -16.22 5.40 8.34
C GLU A 189 -16.54 3.97 7.84
N VAL A 190 -15.69 2.98 8.16
CA VAL A 190 -15.83 1.58 7.70
C VAL A 190 -16.21 0.59 8.82
N GLY A 191 -16.89 1.07 9.86
CA GLY A 191 -17.22 0.29 11.06
C GLY A 191 -18.65 -0.22 11.14
N GLY A 192 -19.55 0.25 10.30
CA GLY A 192 -20.95 -0.19 10.25
C GLY A 192 -21.75 0.21 11.48
N VAL A 193 -23.03 -0.19 11.51
CA VAL A 193 -23.98 0.26 12.55
C VAL A 193 -24.42 -0.89 13.44
N ALA A 194 -24.30 -0.71 14.77
CA ALA A 194 -24.73 -1.71 15.74
C ALA A 194 -26.22 -2.10 15.56
N GLY A 195 -26.49 -3.40 15.57
CA GLY A 195 -27.84 -3.95 15.45
C GLY A 195 -28.42 -3.96 14.04
N MET A 196 -27.70 -3.44 13.04
CA MET A 196 -28.07 -3.56 11.62
C MET A 196 -27.42 -4.79 10.98
N THR A 197 -27.89 -5.15 9.78
CA THR A 197 -27.20 -6.14 8.94
C THR A 197 -26.16 -5.43 8.09
N ASN A 198 -24.90 -5.46 8.53
CA ASN A 198 -23.78 -4.84 7.83
C ASN A 198 -23.09 -5.88 6.94
N ASN A 199 -23.52 -5.99 5.68
CA ASN A 199 -23.00 -6.99 4.74
C ASN A 199 -22.63 -6.39 3.37
N THR A 200 -22.60 -5.07 3.25
CA THR A 200 -22.30 -4.36 2.01
C THR A 200 -21.34 -3.22 2.32
N ILE A 201 -20.25 -3.11 1.55
CA ILE A 201 -19.29 -2.01 1.61
C ILE A 201 -19.46 -1.12 0.37
N THR A 202 -19.44 0.20 0.56
CA THR A 202 -19.44 1.17 -0.53
C THR A 202 -18.03 1.27 -1.10
N CYS A 203 -17.87 0.97 -2.38
CA CYS A 203 -16.66 1.20 -3.16
C CYS A 203 -16.82 2.54 -3.89
N GLU A 204 -15.89 3.46 -3.67
CA GLU A 204 -15.99 4.82 -4.17
C GLU A 204 -15.00 5.07 -5.30
N ARG A 205 -15.45 5.78 -6.34
CA ARG A 205 -14.63 6.21 -7.48
C ARG A 205 -14.72 7.71 -7.69
N ASP A 206 -13.69 8.26 -8.31
CA ASP A 206 -13.68 9.61 -8.84
C ASP A 206 -14.77 9.78 -9.93
N THR A 207 -15.58 10.81 -9.75
CA THR A 207 -16.49 11.33 -10.78
C THR A 207 -16.41 12.85 -10.93
N GLY A 208 -15.45 13.47 -10.25
CA GLY A 208 -15.32 14.91 -10.12
C GLY A 208 -14.40 15.52 -11.16
N THR A 209 -13.75 16.60 -10.77
CA THR A 209 -12.85 17.41 -11.61
C THR A 209 -11.48 17.51 -10.95
N PRO A 210 -10.36 17.41 -11.69
CA PRO A 210 -10.25 17.25 -13.16
C PRO A 210 -10.82 15.91 -13.67
N THR A 211 -11.23 15.83 -14.94
CA THR A 211 -11.90 14.61 -15.45
C THR A 211 -10.94 13.54 -16.00
N THR A 212 -9.63 13.81 -15.96
CA THR A 212 -8.59 13.03 -16.67
C THR A 212 -8.22 11.74 -15.95
N ASN A 213 -8.43 11.67 -14.64
CA ASN A 213 -8.20 10.52 -13.76
C ASN A 213 -9.45 9.63 -13.59
N ASN A 214 -10.66 10.12 -13.88
CA ASN A 214 -11.93 9.40 -13.63
C ASN A 214 -11.99 8.04 -14.34
N ALA A 215 -11.47 7.94 -15.58
CA ALA A 215 -11.46 6.69 -16.31
C ALA A 215 -10.55 5.65 -15.64
N ALA A 216 -9.39 6.08 -15.15
CA ALA A 216 -8.46 5.22 -14.42
C ALA A 216 -9.01 4.85 -13.04
N SER A 217 -9.60 5.81 -12.31
CA SER A 217 -10.30 5.57 -11.04
C SER A 217 -11.42 4.54 -11.20
N ASN A 218 -12.25 4.69 -12.24
CA ASN A 218 -13.30 3.70 -12.53
C ASN A 218 -12.74 2.30 -12.79
N ILE A 219 -11.58 2.16 -13.44
CA ILE A 219 -10.95 0.84 -13.63
C ILE A 219 -10.54 0.24 -12.28
N VAL A 220 -9.77 0.98 -11.47
CA VAL A 220 -9.29 0.48 -10.17
C VAL A 220 -10.42 0.24 -9.17
N THR A 221 -11.52 1.00 -9.22
CA THR A 221 -12.69 0.74 -8.35
C THR A 221 -13.44 -0.52 -8.79
N ASN A 222 -13.47 -0.85 -10.09
CA ASN A 222 -14.01 -2.14 -10.55
C ASN A 222 -13.11 -3.31 -10.12
N GLU A 223 -11.78 -3.13 -10.11
CA GLU A 223 -10.83 -4.08 -9.52
C GLU A 223 -11.08 -4.23 -8.01
N LEU A 224 -11.30 -3.12 -7.29
CA LEU A 224 -11.64 -3.10 -5.86
C LEU A 224 -12.91 -3.91 -5.57
N ILE A 225 -13.99 -3.66 -6.32
CA ILE A 225 -15.26 -4.39 -6.22
C ILE A 225 -15.04 -5.90 -6.41
N THR A 226 -14.21 -6.27 -7.38
CA THR A 226 -13.88 -7.68 -7.62
C THR A 226 -13.09 -8.25 -6.44
N CYS A 227 -12.07 -7.54 -5.94
CA CYS A 227 -11.29 -7.96 -4.78
C CYS A 227 -12.15 -8.15 -3.52
N VAL A 228 -13.15 -7.30 -3.28
CA VAL A 228 -14.08 -7.44 -2.15
C VAL A 228 -14.78 -8.80 -2.21
N GLY A 229 -15.35 -9.16 -3.37
CA GLY A 229 -16.05 -10.43 -3.56
C GLY A 229 -15.13 -11.66 -3.55
N LEU A 230 -13.84 -11.49 -3.86
CA LEU A 230 -12.86 -12.57 -3.83
C LEU A 230 -12.30 -12.87 -2.44
N TYR A 231 -12.12 -11.84 -1.60
CA TYR A 231 -11.33 -11.95 -0.36
C TYR A 231 -12.12 -11.64 0.92
N SER A 232 -13.41 -11.30 0.82
CA SER A 232 -14.29 -11.05 1.96
C SER A 232 -15.70 -11.61 1.71
N PRO A 233 -16.54 -11.73 2.76
CA PRO A 233 -17.95 -12.13 2.59
C PRO A 233 -18.87 -10.95 2.24
N LEU A 234 -18.34 -9.74 2.02
CA LEU A 234 -19.14 -8.54 1.81
C LEU A 234 -19.66 -8.46 0.38
N ASN A 235 -20.88 -7.94 0.24
CA ASN A 235 -21.37 -7.39 -1.01
C ASN A 235 -20.77 -6.00 -1.25
N THR A 236 -20.94 -5.48 -2.45
CA THR A 236 -20.43 -4.16 -2.84
C THR A 236 -21.54 -3.25 -3.32
N PHE A 237 -21.44 -1.97 -2.99
CA PHE A 237 -22.23 -0.90 -3.58
C PHE A 237 -21.27 0.09 -4.23
N LEU A 238 -21.53 0.51 -5.48
CA LEU A 238 -20.67 1.49 -6.16
C LEU A 238 -21.23 2.91 -5.94
N SER A 239 -20.39 3.82 -5.45
CA SER A 239 -20.71 5.24 -5.29
C SER A 239 -19.60 6.13 -5.83
N TYR A 240 -19.83 7.44 -5.80
CA TYR A 240 -18.81 8.45 -6.06
C TYR A 240 -18.02 8.76 -4.78
N ALA A 241 -16.74 9.10 -4.95
CA ALA A 241 -15.88 9.62 -3.91
C ALA A 241 -16.35 11.01 -3.46
N TYR A 242 -16.35 11.27 -2.16
CA TYR A 242 -16.79 12.51 -1.57
C TYR A 242 -16.13 12.77 -0.22
N ALA A 243 -15.69 14.03 -0.02
CA ALA A 243 -15.38 14.63 1.28
C ALA A 243 -14.55 13.76 2.25
N SER A 244 -13.42 13.24 1.78
CA SER A 244 -12.41 12.59 2.63
C SER A 244 -11.00 12.78 2.02
N ASP A 245 -9.97 12.19 2.62
CA ASP A 245 -8.57 12.48 2.35
C ASP A 245 -8.09 12.12 0.93
N TYR A 246 -8.85 11.38 0.13
CA TYR A 246 -8.55 11.20 -1.30
C TYR A 246 -8.83 12.46 -2.14
N MET A 247 -9.58 13.45 -1.65
CA MET A 247 -10.10 14.53 -2.51
C MET A 247 -8.97 15.46 -2.94
N PRO A 248 -8.00 15.82 -2.07
CA PRO A 248 -6.84 16.60 -2.50
C PRO A 248 -5.97 15.85 -3.52
N PHE A 249 -6.00 14.51 -3.53
CA PHE A 249 -5.32 13.72 -4.54
C PHE A 249 -6.10 13.69 -5.86
N GLU A 250 -7.44 13.55 -5.80
CA GLU A 250 -8.34 13.69 -6.96
C GLU A 250 -8.14 15.04 -7.64
N ASP A 251 -8.21 16.14 -6.87
CA ASP A 251 -8.00 17.52 -7.35
C ASP A 251 -6.61 17.71 -7.98
N ASN A 252 -5.62 16.93 -7.53
CA ASN A 252 -4.25 16.91 -8.04
C ASN A 252 -4.03 15.92 -9.20
N ASN A 253 -5.13 15.41 -9.77
CA ASN A 253 -5.18 14.48 -10.89
C ASN A 253 -4.52 13.11 -10.62
N GLU A 254 -4.53 12.65 -9.37
CA GLU A 254 -4.11 11.29 -9.02
C GLU A 254 -5.27 10.30 -9.16
N VAL A 255 -4.95 9.02 -9.36
CA VAL A 255 -5.97 7.96 -9.41
C VAL A 255 -6.38 7.59 -8.00
N ILE A 256 -7.67 7.71 -7.68
CA ILE A 256 -8.22 7.41 -6.36
C ILE A 256 -9.25 6.27 -6.38
N THR A 257 -9.45 5.63 -5.24
CA THR A 257 -10.59 4.77 -4.92
C THR A 257 -10.82 4.78 -3.40
N GLY A 258 -11.98 4.36 -2.92
CA GLY A 258 -12.22 4.33 -1.47
C GLY A 258 -13.20 3.29 -0.97
N PHE A 259 -13.20 3.13 0.35
CA PHE A 259 -14.22 2.42 1.11
C PHE A 259 -14.94 3.37 2.06
N PHE A 260 -16.27 3.20 2.12
CA PHE A 260 -17.16 3.86 3.05
C PHE A 260 -18.28 2.89 3.47
N GLU A 261 -18.79 2.98 4.69
CA GLU A 261 -19.90 2.13 5.11
C GLU A 261 -21.18 2.37 4.30
N THR A 262 -21.90 1.30 3.96
CA THR A 262 -23.18 1.45 3.24
C THR A 262 -24.33 1.78 4.19
N ASN A 263 -24.31 1.25 5.42
CA ASN A 263 -25.21 1.69 6.47
C ASN A 263 -24.52 2.86 7.17
N GLU A 264 -24.94 4.09 6.86
CA GLU A 264 -24.36 5.28 7.49
C GLU A 264 -24.82 5.45 8.93
N THR A 265 -23.85 5.58 9.83
CA THR A 265 -24.10 5.85 11.24
C THR A 265 -24.71 7.24 11.46
N THR A 266 -25.64 7.35 12.41
CA THR A 266 -26.14 8.65 12.89
C THR A 266 -25.25 9.25 13.98
N HIS A 267 -24.15 8.57 14.34
CA HIS A 267 -23.30 8.95 15.45
C HIS A 267 -22.05 9.75 15.04
N LYS A 268 -21.74 9.87 13.74
CA LYS A 268 -20.58 10.64 13.26
C LYS A 268 -20.56 12.07 13.78
N HIS A 269 -19.36 12.59 14.01
CA HIS A 269 -19.11 13.88 14.67
C HIS A 269 -19.88 14.09 16.00
N SER A 270 -20.23 13.03 16.74
CA SER A 270 -20.95 13.12 18.01
C SER A 270 -20.19 12.44 19.15
N ALA A 271 -20.51 12.79 20.41
CA ALA A 271 -19.97 12.11 21.60
C ALA A 271 -20.37 10.63 21.70
N THR A 272 -21.27 10.16 20.83
CA THR A 272 -21.72 8.78 20.76
C THR A 272 -21.11 8.00 19.60
N ASP A 273 -20.14 8.57 18.87
CA ASP A 273 -19.33 7.77 17.96
C ASP A 273 -18.36 6.88 18.75
N LEU A 274 -18.88 5.73 19.17
CA LEU A 274 -18.29 4.80 20.11
C LEU A 274 -18.39 3.37 19.55
N LEU A 275 -17.46 2.51 19.98
CA LEU A 275 -17.37 1.10 19.63
C LEU A 275 -18.68 0.35 19.84
N VAL A 276 -19.42 0.69 20.89
CA VAL A 276 -20.71 0.07 21.24
C VAL A 276 -21.80 0.33 20.19
N ASN A 277 -21.65 1.38 19.38
CA ASN A 277 -22.60 1.76 18.34
C ASN A 277 -22.17 1.29 16.93
N MET A 278 -21.06 0.56 16.85
CA MET A 278 -20.51 0.03 15.60
C MET A 278 -20.71 -1.49 15.48
N ASP A 279 -20.30 -2.04 14.34
CA ASP A 279 -20.18 -3.48 14.12
C ASP A 279 -18.71 -3.89 13.86
N PRO A 280 -17.95 -4.27 14.90
CA PRO A 280 -16.55 -4.68 14.74
C PRO A 280 -16.35 -5.92 13.86
N ILE A 281 -17.39 -6.77 13.68
CA ILE A 281 -17.32 -7.91 12.76
C ILE A 281 -17.36 -7.42 11.31
N TYR A 282 -18.20 -6.41 11.03
CA TYR A 282 -18.19 -5.74 9.74
C TYR A 282 -16.83 -5.11 9.44
N ASN A 283 -16.27 -4.33 10.37
CA ASN A 283 -14.94 -3.73 10.20
C ASN A 283 -13.85 -4.81 9.95
N TYR A 284 -13.92 -5.95 10.64
CA TYR A 284 -13.06 -7.10 10.38
C TYR A 284 -13.18 -7.59 8.93
N ASN A 285 -14.39 -7.72 8.40
CA ASN A 285 -14.60 -8.14 7.01
C ASN A 285 -14.12 -7.08 6.01
N VAL A 286 -14.27 -5.79 6.32
CA VAL A 286 -13.67 -4.71 5.51
C VAL A 286 -12.15 -4.83 5.50
N ALA A 287 -11.53 -5.14 6.63
CA ALA A 287 -10.08 -5.35 6.68
C ALA A 287 -9.63 -6.54 5.80
N LYS A 288 -10.40 -7.63 5.72
CA LYS A 288 -10.12 -8.72 4.75
C LYS A 288 -10.17 -8.24 3.31
N ALA A 289 -11.21 -7.48 2.96
CA ALA A 289 -11.37 -6.92 1.62
C ALA A 289 -10.19 -5.99 1.27
N ALA A 290 -9.81 -5.11 2.20
CA ALA A 290 -8.71 -4.17 2.04
C ALA A 290 -7.35 -4.89 1.93
N THR A 291 -7.10 -5.95 2.71
CA THR A 291 -5.88 -6.76 2.60
C THR A 291 -5.75 -7.38 1.20
N GLY A 292 -6.79 -8.06 0.72
CA GLY A 292 -6.78 -8.66 -0.62
C GLY A 292 -6.62 -7.63 -1.75
N ALA A 293 -7.30 -6.49 -1.63
CA ALA A 293 -7.18 -5.38 -2.58
C ALA A 293 -5.76 -4.79 -2.59
N MET A 294 -5.13 -4.58 -1.43
CA MET A 294 -3.77 -4.04 -1.36
C MET A 294 -2.71 -5.01 -1.89
N MET A 295 -2.87 -6.32 -1.65
CA MET A 295 -2.02 -7.32 -2.29
C MET A 295 -2.15 -7.30 -3.81
N HIS A 296 -3.37 -7.08 -4.32
CA HIS A 296 -3.60 -6.93 -5.74
C HIS A 296 -2.97 -5.64 -6.30
N PHE A 297 -3.27 -4.47 -5.74
CA PHE A 297 -2.80 -3.19 -6.26
C PHE A 297 -1.28 -3.03 -6.19
N ALA A 298 -0.66 -3.52 -5.11
CA ALA A 298 0.79 -3.48 -4.96
C ALA A 298 1.51 -4.65 -5.65
N VAL A 299 0.77 -5.59 -6.24
CA VAL A 299 1.26 -6.80 -6.90
C VAL A 299 2.17 -7.60 -5.96
N ALA A 300 1.55 -8.22 -4.96
CA ALA A 300 2.23 -9.11 -4.03
C ALA A 300 2.71 -10.38 -4.73
N ALA A 301 3.87 -10.91 -4.33
CA ALA A 301 4.37 -12.17 -4.88
C ALA A 301 3.36 -13.31 -4.62
N THR A 302 3.01 -14.08 -5.65
CA THR A 302 1.94 -15.09 -5.61
C THR A 302 2.42 -16.54 -5.50
N THR A 303 3.73 -16.76 -5.65
CA THR A 303 4.35 -18.08 -5.58
C THR A 303 5.43 -18.09 -4.50
N LEU A 304 5.32 -19.02 -3.55
CA LEU A 304 6.50 -19.73 -3.08
C LEU A 304 6.97 -20.54 -4.30
N ASP A 305 8.01 -20.09 -5.01
CA ASP A 305 8.69 -20.98 -5.94
C ASP A 305 9.24 -22.14 -5.07
N GLU A 306 8.61 -23.31 -5.17
CA GLU A 306 9.12 -24.56 -4.64
C GLU A 306 10.46 -24.86 -5.33
N ASN A 307 11.55 -24.28 -4.81
CA ASN A 307 12.92 -24.84 -4.78
C ASN A 307 14.02 -23.88 -4.31
N ASP A 308 13.76 -22.75 -3.64
CA ASP A 308 14.88 -21.93 -3.10
C ASP A 308 14.50 -21.10 -1.86
N PHE A 309 13.96 -21.74 -0.81
CA PHE A 309 13.97 -21.15 0.54
C PHE A 309 15.30 -21.39 1.24
N LEU A 310 16.31 -20.69 0.72
CA LEU A 310 17.36 -20.10 1.55
C LEU A 310 17.04 -18.58 1.64
N PRO A 311 17.72 -17.76 2.47
CA PRO A 311 17.51 -16.32 2.63
C PRO A 311 17.96 -15.55 1.36
N GLN A 312 17.41 -15.94 0.22
CA GLN A 312 17.73 -15.48 -1.12
C GLN A 312 17.02 -14.16 -1.47
N ASP A 313 15.99 -13.78 -0.70
CA ASP A 313 15.15 -12.60 -0.94
C ASP A 313 15.47 -11.41 -0.03
N ALA A 314 16.41 -11.54 0.91
CA ALA A 314 17.01 -10.38 1.58
C ALA A 314 18.08 -9.71 0.71
N ILE A 315 18.65 -10.46 -0.24
CA ILE A 315 19.84 -10.04 -0.99
C ILE A 315 19.51 -9.74 -2.45
N HIS A 316 19.58 -8.48 -2.84
CA HIS A 316 19.23 -8.00 -4.18
C HIS A 316 20.46 -7.56 -4.96
N PHE A 317 20.49 -7.93 -6.25
CA PHE A 317 21.53 -7.54 -7.22
C PHE A 317 20.93 -6.58 -8.24
N PHE A 318 21.45 -5.35 -8.34
CA PHE A 318 20.92 -4.34 -9.25
C PHE A 318 21.99 -3.34 -9.71
N PRO A 319 21.80 -2.59 -10.80
CA PRO A 319 20.73 -2.74 -11.78
C PRO A 319 20.86 -4.07 -12.54
N ASN A 320 19.77 -4.55 -13.13
CA ASN A 320 19.82 -5.69 -14.04
C ASN A 320 18.84 -5.40 -15.20
N PRO A 321 19.32 -5.09 -16.42
CA PRO A 321 20.71 -5.19 -16.89
C PRO A 321 21.69 -4.20 -16.26
N VAL A 322 22.97 -4.60 -16.13
CA VAL A 322 24.08 -3.83 -15.55
C VAL A 322 25.11 -3.45 -16.62
N LYS A 323 25.77 -2.30 -16.48
CA LYS A 323 26.88 -1.90 -17.38
C LYS A 323 28.24 -2.06 -16.72
N GLU A 324 28.47 -1.32 -15.63
CA GLU A 324 29.80 -1.24 -15.00
C GLU A 324 29.76 -1.57 -13.52
N ASN A 325 28.72 -1.13 -12.80
CA ASN A 325 28.62 -1.25 -11.35
C ASN A 325 27.39 -2.08 -10.98
N LEU A 326 27.63 -3.23 -10.36
CA LEU A 326 26.58 -4.09 -9.80
C LEU A 326 26.53 -3.89 -8.29
N TYR A 327 25.39 -3.42 -7.80
CA TYR A 327 25.11 -3.25 -6.39
C TYR A 327 24.51 -4.52 -5.79
N VAL A 328 24.94 -4.83 -4.56
CA VAL A 328 24.41 -5.92 -3.74
C VAL A 328 23.84 -5.31 -2.47
N ASN A 329 22.53 -5.37 -2.30
CA ASN A 329 21.88 -4.98 -1.04
C ASN A 329 21.66 -6.23 -0.21
N PHE A 330 22.22 -6.29 1.00
CA PHE A 330 22.16 -7.45 1.90
C PHE A 330 20.91 -7.50 2.81
N GLY A 331 20.00 -6.53 2.72
CA GLY A 331 18.77 -6.50 3.52
C GLY A 331 19.05 -6.44 5.03
N THR A 332 18.34 -7.24 5.83
CA THR A 332 18.67 -7.49 7.25
C THR A 332 19.77 -8.54 7.32
N GLN A 333 21.01 -8.08 7.52
CA GLN A 333 22.25 -8.85 7.37
C GLN A 333 22.25 -10.19 8.13
N PRO A 334 22.23 -11.35 7.45
CA PRO A 334 22.24 -12.65 8.12
C PRO A 334 23.64 -13.13 8.57
N ALA A 335 24.73 -12.59 8.00
CA ALA A 335 26.11 -13.03 8.26
C ALA A 335 27.15 -11.89 8.19
N ASN A 336 28.35 -12.15 8.74
CA ASN A 336 29.47 -11.21 8.77
C ASN A 336 30.50 -11.41 7.64
N GLU A 337 30.43 -12.52 6.89
CA GLU A 337 31.38 -12.85 5.82
C GLU A 337 30.64 -13.39 4.59
N TYR A 338 30.99 -12.86 3.42
CA TYR A 338 30.40 -13.28 2.15
C TYR A 338 31.46 -13.44 1.07
N ARG A 339 31.26 -14.41 0.19
CA ARG A 339 32.05 -14.62 -1.02
C ARG A 339 31.16 -14.45 -2.24
N ILE A 340 31.49 -13.48 -3.09
CA ILE A 340 30.76 -13.17 -4.32
C ILE A 340 31.57 -13.68 -5.50
N GLU A 341 30.94 -14.47 -6.36
CA GLU A 341 31.49 -14.95 -7.62
C GLU A 341 30.53 -14.61 -8.76
N ILE A 342 31.06 -14.21 -9.91
CA ILE A 342 30.27 -14.12 -11.15
C ILE A 342 30.75 -15.22 -12.07
N LEU A 343 29.82 -16.03 -12.55
CA LEU A 343 30.04 -17.15 -13.44
C LEU A 343 29.50 -16.84 -14.83
N ASP A 344 30.24 -17.22 -15.87
CA ASP A 344 29.73 -17.20 -17.24
C ASP A 344 28.72 -18.34 -17.49
N ILE A 345 28.14 -18.38 -18.70
CA ILE A 345 27.16 -19.40 -19.10
C ILE A 345 27.70 -20.84 -19.08
N PHE A 346 29.02 -21.02 -19.06
CA PHE A 346 29.69 -22.31 -18.96
C PHE A 346 30.04 -22.68 -17.51
N GLY A 347 29.68 -21.83 -16.54
CA GLY A 347 29.97 -22.02 -15.12
C GLY A 347 31.40 -21.67 -14.72
N LYS A 348 32.15 -20.97 -15.57
CA LYS A 348 33.51 -20.50 -15.22
C LYS A 348 33.41 -19.21 -14.42
N VAL A 349 34.11 -19.15 -13.28
CA VAL A 349 34.22 -17.93 -12.47
C VAL A 349 35.04 -16.89 -13.23
N VAL A 350 34.44 -15.75 -13.52
CA VAL A 350 35.03 -14.61 -14.24
C VAL A 350 35.27 -13.39 -13.34
N TYR A 351 34.67 -13.37 -12.15
CA TYR A 351 34.89 -12.38 -11.09
C TYR A 351 34.76 -13.07 -9.74
N SER A 352 35.58 -12.69 -8.76
CA SER A 352 35.49 -13.17 -7.37
C SER A 352 35.90 -12.07 -6.40
N ASN A 353 35.15 -11.92 -5.32
CA ASN A 353 35.47 -10.98 -4.24
C ASN A 353 35.02 -11.55 -2.88
N GLU A 354 35.76 -11.24 -1.82
CA GLU A 354 35.43 -11.64 -0.45
C GLU A 354 35.17 -10.39 0.39
N LEU A 355 34.06 -10.37 1.09
CA LEU A 355 33.58 -9.23 1.87
C LEU A 355 33.54 -9.62 3.35
N GLN A 356 34.22 -8.84 4.18
CA GLN A 356 34.16 -8.94 5.64
C GLN A 356 33.39 -7.75 6.20
N ASN A 357 32.37 -8.02 7.01
CA ASN A 357 31.44 -7.07 7.60
C ASN A 357 30.91 -6.06 6.56
N PRO A 358 30.24 -6.52 5.48
CA PRO A 358 29.79 -5.63 4.43
C PRO A 358 28.78 -4.60 4.96
N LYS A 359 28.71 -3.46 4.30
CA LYS A 359 27.62 -2.51 4.48
C LYS A 359 26.31 -3.12 3.97
N GLN A 360 25.18 -2.52 4.33
CA GLN A 360 23.89 -2.93 3.79
C GLN A 360 23.88 -2.91 2.25
N LEU A 361 24.61 -1.97 1.64
CA LEU A 361 24.76 -1.85 0.20
C LEU A 361 26.24 -1.86 -0.17
N GLU A 362 26.64 -2.82 -1.01
CA GLU A 362 27.99 -2.94 -1.57
C GLU A 362 27.98 -2.72 -3.07
N ASN A 363 29.09 -2.21 -3.60
CA ASN A 363 29.28 -2.00 -5.04
C ASN A 363 30.35 -2.94 -5.58
N LEU A 364 30.06 -3.59 -6.70
CA LEU A 364 30.97 -4.45 -7.43
C LEU A 364 31.25 -3.83 -8.80
N ASP A 365 32.51 -3.42 -9.01
CA ASP A 365 32.98 -3.01 -10.34
C ASP A 365 33.16 -4.25 -11.22
N ILE A 366 32.32 -4.34 -12.24
CA ILE A 366 32.28 -5.41 -13.22
C ILE A 366 32.49 -4.88 -14.64
N SER A 367 33.06 -3.67 -14.79
CA SER A 367 33.34 -3.02 -16.07
C SER A 367 34.20 -3.85 -17.03
N ASN A 368 34.98 -4.80 -16.51
CA ASN A 368 35.81 -5.71 -17.29
C ASN A 368 35.05 -6.92 -17.87
N LEU A 369 33.76 -7.10 -17.54
CA LEU A 369 32.94 -8.17 -18.10
C LEU A 369 32.43 -7.80 -19.49
N ASN A 370 32.50 -8.76 -20.41
CA ASN A 370 31.91 -8.60 -21.74
C ASN A 370 30.38 -8.59 -21.64
N LYS A 371 29.73 -8.04 -22.66
CA LYS A 371 28.26 -8.08 -22.78
C LYS A 371 27.78 -9.53 -22.84
N GLY A 372 26.77 -9.88 -22.05
CA GLY A 372 26.29 -11.25 -21.99
C GLY A 372 25.46 -11.57 -20.75
N ILE A 373 25.06 -12.83 -20.64
CA ILE A 373 24.32 -13.35 -19.47
C ILE A 373 25.33 -14.00 -18.53
N TYR A 374 25.20 -13.68 -17.24
CA TYR A 374 26.03 -14.25 -16.17
C TYR A 374 25.16 -14.72 -15.01
N LEU A 375 25.73 -15.56 -14.16
CA LEU A 375 25.17 -15.96 -12.87
C LEU A 375 26.04 -15.39 -11.76
N VAL A 376 25.47 -14.55 -10.89
CA VAL A 376 26.12 -14.13 -9.65
C VAL A 376 25.80 -15.16 -8.60
N GLN A 377 26.84 -15.68 -7.95
CA GLN A 377 26.77 -16.58 -6.81
C GLN A 377 27.31 -15.88 -5.57
N LEU A 378 26.48 -15.79 -4.54
CA LEU A 378 26.88 -15.32 -3.22
C LEU A 378 26.90 -16.51 -2.27
N SER A 379 28.01 -16.73 -1.59
CA SER A 379 28.18 -17.80 -0.61
C SER A 379 28.46 -17.20 0.77
N PHE A 380 27.78 -17.65 1.80
CA PHE A 380 28.02 -17.29 3.19
C PHE A 380 27.66 -18.47 4.08
N GLU A 381 28.46 -18.69 5.14
CA GLU A 381 28.32 -19.84 6.03
C GLU A 381 28.20 -21.19 5.28
N ARG A 382 26.99 -21.78 5.21
CA ARG A 382 26.68 -23.02 4.47
C ARG A 382 25.69 -22.80 3.33
N GLU A 383 25.34 -21.56 3.03
CA GLU A 383 24.30 -21.19 2.09
C GLU A 383 24.88 -20.60 0.81
N LYS A 384 24.11 -20.74 -0.26
CA LYS A 384 24.44 -20.19 -1.57
C LYS A 384 23.21 -19.56 -2.20
N ILE A 385 23.38 -18.34 -2.68
CA ILE A 385 22.39 -17.58 -3.43
C ILE A 385 22.87 -17.45 -4.86
N ARG A 386 21.99 -17.69 -5.84
CA ARG A 386 22.32 -17.50 -7.25
C ARG A 386 21.30 -16.58 -7.91
N LYS A 387 21.76 -15.55 -8.61
CA LYS A 387 20.90 -14.67 -9.40
C LYS A 387 21.48 -14.44 -10.79
N LYS A 388 20.62 -14.45 -11.80
CA LYS A 388 20.99 -14.14 -13.19
C LYS A 388 21.13 -12.64 -13.35
N ILE A 389 22.23 -12.19 -13.98
CA ILE A 389 22.42 -10.80 -14.41
C ILE A 389 22.69 -10.73 -15.91
N ILE A 390 22.38 -9.59 -16.51
CA ILE A 390 22.65 -9.26 -17.91
C ILE A 390 23.63 -8.09 -17.93
N VAL A 391 24.83 -8.29 -18.49
CA VAL A 391 25.83 -7.23 -18.69
C VAL A 391 25.63 -6.62 -20.08
N ASN A 392 25.46 -5.30 -20.15
CA ASN A 392 24.97 -4.55 -21.31
C ASN A 392 26.01 -3.72 -22.06
#